data_AF-A0A814LBR4-F1
#
_entry.id   AF-A0A814LBR4-F1
#
_cell.length_a   1.000
_cell.length_b   1.000
_cell.length_c   1.000
_cell.angle_alpha   90.00
_cell.angle_beta   90.00
_cell.angle_gamma   90.00
#
_symmetry.space_group_name_H-M   'P 1'
#
loop_
_entity.id
_entity.type
_entity.pdbx_description
1 polymer ?
#
loop_
_entity_poly.entity_id
_entity_poly.type
_entity_poly.pdbx_seq_one_letter_code
_entity_poly.pdbx_strand_id
1 'polypeptide(L)'
;MSFADQLKSARLRSIQQPKEKINEQLLCPDSDTYRKMMNETQFEYYYDIIKQWTFPSAILSMNEDDIRALHNGHLLFKNSSLDDDDKKTEECFQQYPQLFKLSNAIDTCDIQRPIFVRLSTRSPKDAILLLNKEKFKRLFQKNVIDV
;
A
#
# COMPACT_ATOMS: atom_id res chain seq x y z
N MET A 1 -29.74 -10.14 38.14
CA MET A 1 -28.71 -9.09 37.95
C MET A 1 -27.95 -9.42 36.68
N SER A 2 -27.77 -8.45 35.77
CA SER A 2 -27.16 -8.68 34.45
C SER A 2 -25.65 -8.82 34.56
N PHE A 3 -25.02 -9.60 33.68
CA PHE A 3 -23.56 -9.64 33.52
C PHE A 3 -22.97 -8.24 33.23
N ALA A 4 -23.76 -7.37 32.60
CA ALA A 4 -23.41 -5.97 32.37
C ALA A 4 -23.32 -5.15 33.68
N ASP A 5 -24.04 -5.54 34.73
CA ASP A 5 -24.00 -4.87 36.03
C ASP A 5 -22.76 -5.27 36.84
N GLN A 6 -22.24 -6.49 36.62
CA GLN A 6 -20.99 -6.97 37.24
C GLN A 6 -19.74 -6.32 36.64
N LEU A 7 -19.78 -5.92 35.37
CA LEU A 7 -18.66 -5.20 34.72
C LEU A 7 -18.51 -3.75 35.21
N LYS A 8 -19.58 -3.12 35.69
CA LYS A 8 -19.54 -1.74 36.20
C LYS A 8 -18.92 -1.60 37.59
N SER A 9 -18.83 -2.69 38.36
CA SER A 9 -18.24 -2.68 39.72
C SER A 9 -16.74 -2.98 39.73
N ALA A 10 -16.17 -3.40 38.60
CA ALA A 10 -14.72 -3.54 38.42
C ALA A 10 -14.09 -2.14 38.34
N ARG A 11 -13.73 -1.57 39.50
CA ARG A 11 -12.83 -0.42 39.59
C ARG A 11 -11.57 -0.75 38.78
N LEU A 12 -11.41 -0.12 37.62
CA LEU A 12 -10.15 -0.04 36.90
C LEU A 12 -9.12 0.46 37.92
N ARG A 13 -8.14 -0.38 38.27
CA ARG A 13 -6.98 0.07 39.04
C ARG A 13 -6.43 1.26 38.27
N SER A 14 -6.36 2.43 38.90
CA SER A 14 -5.74 3.58 38.27
C SER A 14 -4.29 3.20 37.99
N ILE A 15 -3.99 2.99 36.70
CA ILE A 15 -2.62 2.92 36.24
C ILE A 15 -2.08 4.31 36.54
N GLN A 16 -1.25 4.44 37.57
CA GLN A 16 -0.41 5.62 37.72
C GLN A 16 0.47 5.63 36.48
N GLN A 17 0.07 6.40 35.46
CA GLN A 17 0.93 6.66 34.33
C GLN A 17 2.20 7.30 34.89
N PRO A 18 3.39 6.74 34.63
CA PRO A 18 4.63 7.41 34.96
C PRO A 18 4.53 8.82 34.38
N LYS A 19 4.82 9.85 35.18
CA LYS A 19 5.00 11.20 34.65
C LYS A 19 6.13 11.12 33.63
N GLU A 20 5.79 11.02 32.36
CA GLU A 20 6.73 11.19 31.28
C GLU A 20 7.35 12.57 31.48
N LYS A 21 8.65 12.60 31.82
CA LYS A 21 9.45 13.77 31.54
C LYS A 21 9.38 13.91 30.04
N ILE A 22 8.58 14.84 29.55
CA ILE A 22 8.51 15.18 28.13
C ILE A 22 9.87 15.79 27.77
N ASN A 23 10.86 14.95 27.55
CA ASN A 23 11.98 15.29 26.70
C ASN A 23 11.37 15.29 25.30
N GLU A 24 10.93 16.46 24.82
CA GLU A 24 10.62 16.70 23.41
C GLU A 24 11.92 16.67 22.60
N GLN A 25 12.73 15.61 22.75
CA GLN A 25 13.71 15.30 21.73
C GLN A 25 12.90 14.88 20.51
N LEU A 26 12.86 15.77 19.51
CA LEU A 26 12.37 15.43 18.19
C LEU A 26 13.05 14.13 17.75
N LEU A 27 12.25 13.10 17.45
CA LEU A 27 12.75 11.82 16.93
C LEU A 27 13.64 12.01 15.70
N CYS A 28 13.46 13.12 14.97
CA CYS A 28 14.34 13.58 13.92
C CYS A 28 14.71 15.05 14.17
N PRO A 29 15.94 15.36 14.60
CA PRO A 29 16.37 16.74 14.88
C PRO A 29 16.54 17.59 13.61
N ASP A 30 16.69 16.97 12.45
CA ASP A 30 16.93 17.64 11.18
C ASP A 30 16.38 16.83 9.98
N SER A 31 16.29 17.48 8.82
CA SER A 31 15.76 16.89 7.58
C SER A 31 16.62 15.74 7.03
N ASP A 32 17.92 15.74 7.28
CA ASP A 32 18.82 14.69 6.80
C ASP A 32 18.67 13.42 7.65
N THR A 33 18.54 13.57 8.96
CA THR A 33 18.21 12.48 9.88
C THR A 33 16.85 11.88 9.53
N TYR A 34 15.85 12.72 9.23
CA TYR A 34 14.55 12.24 8.75
C TYR A 34 14.69 11.46 7.42
N ARG A 35 15.44 11.98 6.44
CA ARG A 35 15.66 11.30 5.15
C ARG A 35 16.35 9.95 5.33
N LYS A 36 17.37 9.88 6.18
CA LYS A 36 18.07 8.62 6.49
C LYS A 36 17.13 7.60 7.09
N MET A 37 16.36 7.98 8.11
CA MET A 37 15.35 7.11 8.72
C MET A 37 14.31 6.64 7.70
N MET A 38 13.82 7.54 6.84
CA MET A 38 12.86 7.17 5.81
C MET A 38 13.43 6.21 4.77
N ASN A 39 14.70 6.35 4.40
CA ASN A 39 15.36 5.42 3.48
C ASN A 39 15.43 4.01 4.09
N GLU A 40 15.74 3.88 5.38
CA GLU A 40 15.76 2.58 6.08
C GLU A 40 14.38 1.88 6.09
N THR A 41 13.28 2.62 5.89
CA THR A 41 11.92 2.05 5.81
C THR A 41 11.52 1.56 4.42
N GLN A 42 12.33 1.77 3.39
CA GLN A 42 12.01 1.30 2.05
C GLN A 42 12.24 -0.21 1.94
N PHE A 43 11.29 -0.92 1.34
CA PHE A 43 11.27 -2.38 1.28
C PHE A 43 12.55 -2.97 0.68
N GLU A 44 13.08 -2.33 -0.36
CA GLU A 44 14.30 -2.70 -1.05
C GLU A 44 15.55 -2.71 -0.15
N TYR A 45 15.59 -1.91 0.92
CA TYR A 45 16.75 -1.90 1.83
C TYR A 45 16.78 -3.08 2.79
N TYR A 46 15.62 -3.61 3.20
CA TYR A 46 15.56 -4.71 4.19
C TYR A 46 15.04 -6.02 3.61
N TYR A 47 14.62 -6.07 2.35
CA TYR A 47 14.07 -7.27 1.71
C TYR A 47 15.00 -8.47 1.83
N ASP A 48 16.29 -8.30 1.50
CA ASP A 48 17.27 -9.40 1.55
C ASP A 48 17.45 -9.97 2.96
N ILE A 49 17.33 -9.12 3.98
CA ILE A 49 17.42 -9.52 5.39
C ILE A 49 16.20 -10.37 5.77
N ILE A 50 15.01 -9.97 5.32
CA ILE A 50 13.76 -10.63 5.70
C ILE A 50 13.29 -11.72 4.73
N LYS A 51 14.04 -11.99 3.66
CA LYS A 51 13.62 -12.78 2.49
C LYS A 51 13.01 -14.14 2.85
N GLN A 52 13.57 -14.81 3.85
CA GLN A 52 13.10 -16.13 4.29
C GLN A 52 11.81 -16.10 5.13
N TRP A 53 11.43 -14.94 5.66
CA TRP A 53 10.24 -14.76 6.51
C TRP A 53 9.15 -13.91 5.84
N THR A 54 9.34 -13.54 4.57
CA THR A 54 8.41 -12.71 3.81
C THR A 54 7.98 -13.40 2.52
N PHE A 55 7.01 -12.82 1.83
CA PHE A 55 6.52 -13.36 0.57
C PHE A 55 7.58 -13.20 -0.55
N PRO A 56 7.66 -14.15 -1.49
CA PRO A 56 8.43 -13.97 -2.71
C PRO A 56 8.08 -12.64 -3.38
N SER A 57 9.08 -11.82 -3.66
CA SER A 57 8.90 -10.45 -4.14
C SER A 57 9.92 -10.15 -5.23
N ALA A 58 9.54 -9.33 -6.19
CA ALA A 58 10.42 -8.75 -7.20
C ALA A 58 10.44 -7.24 -7.01
N ILE A 59 11.63 -6.65 -7.07
CA ILE A 59 11.83 -5.21 -6.95
C ILE A 59 12.08 -4.67 -8.35
N LEU A 60 11.18 -3.80 -8.81
CA LEU A 60 11.30 -3.11 -10.08
C LEU A 60 11.73 -1.67 -9.83
N SER A 61 12.91 -1.28 -10.30
CA SER A 61 13.36 0.10 -10.21
C SER A 61 12.58 0.98 -11.18
N MET A 62 12.08 2.11 -10.69
CA MET A 62 11.40 3.11 -11.51
C MET A 62 12.34 4.30 -11.76
N ASN A 63 12.34 4.81 -12.98
CA ASN A 63 13.03 6.06 -13.30
C ASN A 63 12.07 7.27 -13.14
N GLU A 64 12.58 8.48 -13.40
CA GLU A 64 11.79 9.70 -13.30
C GLU A 64 10.60 9.72 -14.29
N ASP A 65 10.75 9.17 -15.49
CA ASP A 65 9.68 9.08 -16.49
C ASP A 65 8.56 8.16 -16.03
N ASP A 66 8.89 7.04 -15.40
CA ASP A 66 7.94 6.09 -14.83
C ASP A 66 7.11 6.77 -13.72
N ILE A 67 7.77 7.52 -12.85
CA ILE A 67 7.13 8.27 -11.76
C ILE A 67 6.22 9.37 -12.32
N ARG A 68 6.71 10.13 -13.31
CA ARG A 68 5.92 11.18 -13.97
C ARG A 68 4.69 10.60 -14.68
N ALA A 69 4.86 9.49 -15.39
CA ALA A 69 3.77 8.79 -16.06
C ALA A 69 2.73 8.28 -15.05
N LEU A 70 3.15 7.72 -13.91
CA LEU A 70 2.25 7.25 -12.85
C LEU A 70 1.43 8.40 -12.26
N HIS A 71 2.09 9.52 -11.95
CA HIS A 71 1.42 10.70 -11.41
C HIS A 71 0.41 11.29 -12.40
N ASN A 72 0.82 11.50 -13.65
CA ASN A 72 -0.04 12.10 -14.67
C ASN A 72 -1.17 11.15 -15.11
N GLY A 73 -0.89 9.85 -15.18
CA GLY A 73 -1.90 8.82 -15.39
C GLY A 73 -2.95 8.80 -14.29
N HIS A 74 -2.53 8.95 -13.02
CA HIS A 74 -3.48 9.07 -11.91
C HIS A 74 -4.37 10.31 -12.03
N LEU A 75 -3.80 11.47 -12.39
CA LEU A 75 -4.57 12.70 -12.58
C LEU A 75 -5.58 12.55 -13.73
N LEU A 76 -5.18 11.94 -14.83
CA LEU A 76 -6.08 11.63 -15.94
C LEU A 76 -7.19 10.67 -15.52
N PHE A 77 -6.84 9.55 -14.89
CA PHE A 77 -7.78 8.55 -14.42
C PHE A 77 -8.84 9.15 -13.49
N LYS A 78 -8.40 10.00 -12.56
CA LYS A 78 -9.26 10.69 -11.59
C LYS A 78 -10.21 11.70 -12.26
N ASN A 79 -9.75 12.39 -13.30
CA ASN A 79 -10.51 13.45 -13.97
C ASN A 79 -11.31 12.94 -15.19
N SER A 80 -11.12 11.69 -15.61
CA SER A 80 -11.84 11.11 -16.75
C SER A 80 -13.33 10.98 -16.46
N SER A 81 -14.15 11.44 -17.40
CA SER A 81 -15.62 11.42 -17.36
C SER A 81 -16.23 10.06 -17.71
N LEU A 82 -15.41 9.07 -18.05
CA LEU A 82 -15.86 7.71 -18.30
C LEU A 82 -16.41 7.09 -17.00
N ASP A 83 -17.42 6.23 -17.09
CA ASP A 83 -17.91 5.45 -15.93
C ASP A 83 -17.27 4.04 -15.86
N ASP A 84 -16.41 3.71 -16.82
CA ASP A 84 -15.80 2.39 -16.98
C ASP A 84 -14.29 2.44 -16.69
N ASP A 85 -13.89 1.84 -15.57
CA ASP A 85 -12.50 1.77 -15.12
C ASP A 85 -11.56 1.09 -16.13
N ASP A 86 -12.06 0.11 -16.90
CA ASP A 86 -11.24 -0.58 -17.90
C ASP A 86 -10.90 0.36 -19.06
N LYS A 87 -11.89 1.12 -19.53
CA LYS A 87 -11.68 2.13 -20.58
C LYS A 87 -10.77 3.27 -20.10
N LYS A 88 -10.93 3.72 -18.85
CA LYS A 88 -10.01 4.72 -18.25
C LYS A 88 -8.58 4.21 -18.21
N THR A 89 -8.39 2.95 -17.85
CA THR A 89 -7.06 2.33 -17.79
C THR A 89 -6.44 2.27 -19.19
N GLU A 90 -7.22 1.86 -20.19
CA GLU A 90 -6.77 1.84 -21.59
C GLU A 90 -6.41 3.24 -22.10
N GLU A 91 -7.23 4.26 -21.81
CA GLU A 91 -6.94 5.67 -22.13
C GLU A 91 -5.61 6.13 -21.48
N CYS A 92 -5.38 5.77 -20.21
CA CYS A 92 -4.12 6.06 -19.53
C CYS A 92 -2.92 5.37 -20.21
N PHE A 93 -3.07 4.13 -20.67
CA PHE A 93 -2.00 3.42 -21.37
C PHE A 93 -1.70 3.99 -22.76
N GLN A 94 -2.74 4.46 -23.47
CA GLN A 94 -2.57 5.12 -24.76
C GLN A 94 -1.85 6.47 -24.59
N GLN A 95 -2.24 7.27 -23.60
CA GLN A 95 -1.65 8.59 -23.37
C GLN A 95 -0.27 8.53 -22.70
N TYR A 96 -0.03 7.53 -21.86
CA TYR A 96 1.24 7.33 -21.16
C TYR A 96 1.78 5.90 -21.39
N PRO A 97 2.45 5.64 -22.54
CA PRO A 97 2.96 4.30 -22.89
C PRO A 97 3.91 3.68 -21.87
N GLN A 98 4.55 4.50 -21.03
CA GLN A 98 5.39 4.05 -19.93
C GLN A 98 4.60 3.21 -18.90
N LEU A 99 3.33 3.55 -18.67
CA LEU A 99 2.45 2.76 -17.78
C LEU A 99 2.20 1.36 -18.31
N PHE A 100 2.06 1.22 -19.63
CA PHE A 100 1.94 -0.08 -20.28
C PHE A 100 3.22 -0.92 -20.13
N LYS A 101 4.40 -0.29 -20.28
CA LYS A 101 5.69 -0.96 -20.02
C LYS A 101 5.82 -1.44 -18.58
N LEU A 102 5.43 -0.61 -17.61
CA LEU A 102 5.42 -0.99 -16.19
C LEU A 102 4.44 -2.15 -15.92
N SER A 103 3.24 -2.11 -16.50
CA SER A 103 2.27 -3.21 -16.38
C SER A 103 2.83 -4.50 -16.94
N ASN A 104 3.45 -4.47 -18.13
CA ASN A 104 4.09 -5.65 -18.71
C ASN A 104 5.24 -6.18 -17.85
N ALA A 105 6.07 -5.29 -17.29
CA ALA A 105 7.16 -5.69 -16.41
C ALA A 105 6.65 -6.41 -15.15
N ILE A 106 5.55 -5.92 -14.56
CA ILE A 106 4.83 -6.60 -13.47
C ILE A 106 4.30 -7.94 -13.97
N ASP A 107 3.75 -8.00 -15.18
CA ASP A 107 3.10 -9.21 -15.67
C ASP A 107 4.08 -10.34 -16.01
N THR A 108 5.29 -9.99 -16.42
CA THR A 108 6.38 -10.92 -16.75
C THR A 108 7.28 -11.28 -15.57
N CYS A 109 7.03 -10.75 -14.36
CA CYS A 109 7.86 -11.08 -13.22
C CYS A 109 7.64 -12.54 -12.77
N ASP A 110 8.72 -13.19 -12.32
CA ASP A 110 8.70 -14.57 -11.87
C ASP A 110 8.17 -14.69 -10.44
N ILE A 111 6.89 -14.34 -10.26
CA ILE A 111 6.16 -14.45 -9.00
C ILE A 111 4.85 -15.19 -9.27
N GLN A 112 4.58 -16.21 -8.45
CA GLN A 112 3.32 -16.94 -8.50
C GLN A 112 2.14 -15.99 -8.24
N ARG A 113 1.14 -16.03 -9.12
CA ARG A 113 -0.09 -15.24 -9.00
C ARG A 113 -0.96 -15.77 -7.84
N PRO A 114 -1.72 -14.90 -7.16
CA PRO A 114 -1.93 -13.46 -7.41
C PRO A 114 -0.77 -12.58 -6.93
N ILE A 115 -0.50 -11.48 -7.65
CA ILE A 115 0.56 -10.51 -7.31
C ILE A 115 -0.05 -9.32 -6.56
N PHE A 116 0.66 -8.88 -5.53
CA PHE A 116 0.37 -7.64 -4.81
C PHE A 116 1.43 -6.58 -5.15
N VAL A 117 0.98 -5.40 -5.60
CA VAL A 117 1.86 -4.30 -5.99
C VAL A 117 1.92 -3.26 -4.88
N ARG A 118 3.13 -2.75 -4.58
CA ARG A 118 3.37 -1.65 -3.64
C ARG A 118 4.50 -0.76 -4.14
N LEU A 119 4.54 0.46 -3.62
CA LEU A 119 5.74 1.30 -3.67
C LEU A 119 6.67 0.94 -2.48
N SER A 120 7.87 1.49 -2.50
CA SER A 120 8.94 1.23 -1.52
C SER A 120 8.46 1.24 -0.07
N THR A 121 7.65 2.23 0.34
CA THR A 121 7.19 2.38 1.74
C THR A 121 5.71 2.08 1.95
N ARG A 122 4.88 2.24 0.91
CA ARG A 122 3.41 2.16 1.05
C ARG A 122 2.80 1.28 -0.03
N SER A 123 1.82 0.50 0.41
CA SER A 123 0.92 -0.25 -0.45
C SER A 123 -0.39 0.51 -0.67
N PRO A 124 -1.05 0.36 -1.83
CA PRO A 124 -2.30 1.05 -2.17
C PRO A 124 -3.53 0.37 -1.52
N LYS A 125 -3.52 0.20 -0.19
CA LYS A 125 -4.60 -0.50 0.55
C LYS A 125 -5.96 0.18 0.34
N ASP A 126 -5.95 1.50 0.27
CA ASP A 126 -7.17 2.30 0.13
C ASP A 126 -7.73 2.28 -1.30
N ALA A 127 -6.92 1.87 -2.29
CA ALA A 127 -7.37 1.77 -3.68
C ALA A 127 -8.43 0.68 -3.88
N ILE A 128 -8.58 -0.25 -2.93
CA ILE A 128 -9.70 -1.21 -2.93
C ILE A 128 -11.06 -0.52 -2.92
N LEU A 129 -11.15 0.69 -2.34
CA LEU A 129 -12.38 1.49 -2.31
C LEU A 129 -12.72 2.07 -3.68
N LEU A 130 -11.75 2.16 -4.58
CA LEU A 130 -11.91 2.62 -5.95
C LEU A 130 -12.28 1.47 -6.90
N LEU A 131 -12.11 0.21 -6.48
CA LEU A 131 -12.53 -0.93 -7.29
C LEU A 131 -14.06 -1.03 -7.26
N ASN A 132 -14.68 -1.09 -8.44
CA ASN A 132 -16.09 -1.44 -8.57
C ASN A 132 -16.37 -2.74 -7.79
N LYS A 133 -17.29 -2.68 -6.81
CA LYS A 133 -17.63 -3.80 -5.92
C LYS A 133 -17.98 -5.09 -6.67
N GLU A 134 -18.65 -4.98 -7.82
CA GLU A 134 -19.04 -6.13 -8.63
C GLU A 134 -17.87 -6.70 -9.43
N LYS A 135 -16.88 -5.87 -9.79
CA LYS A 135 -15.62 -6.31 -10.39
C LYS A 135 -14.73 -6.98 -9.34
N PHE A 136 -14.65 -6.39 -8.14
CA PHE A 136 -13.93 -6.98 -7.01
C PHE A 136 -14.47 -8.35 -6.63
N LYS A 137 -15.80 -8.49 -6.46
CA LYS A 137 -16.45 -9.80 -6.22
C LYS A 137 -16.14 -10.80 -7.32
N ARG A 138 -16.24 -10.41 -8.60
CA ARG A 138 -15.91 -11.29 -9.73
C ARG A 138 -14.46 -11.76 -9.73
N LEU A 139 -13.50 -10.91 -9.36
CA LEU A 139 -12.08 -11.25 -9.33
C LEU A 139 -11.68 -12.11 -8.11
N PHE A 140 -12.28 -11.87 -6.95
CA PHE A 140 -11.89 -12.55 -5.71
C PHE A 140 -12.80 -13.72 -5.30
N GLN A 141 -14.11 -13.68 -5.54
CA GLN A 141 -15.00 -14.79 -5.17
C GLN A 141 -14.88 -16.00 -6.09
N LYS A 142 -14.44 -15.82 -7.34
CA LYS A 142 -14.20 -16.94 -8.26
C LYS A 142 -13.03 -17.83 -7.83
N ASN A 143 -12.08 -17.29 -7.06
CA ASN A 143 -10.87 -17.99 -6.64
C ASN A 143 -10.94 -18.57 -5.21
N VAL A 144 -12.07 -18.41 -4.51
CA VAL A 144 -12.26 -18.92 -3.14
C VAL A 144 -13.02 -20.26 -3.12
N ILE A 145 -13.61 -20.68 -4.25
CA ILE A 145 -14.39 -21.93 -4.33
C ILE A 145 -13.52 -23.14 -4.73
N ASP A 146 -12.30 -22.93 -5.23
CA ASP A 146 -11.38 -24.00 -5.66
C ASP A 146 -10.11 -24.11 -4.78
N VAL A 147 -10.25 -23.99 -3.45
CA VAL A 147 -9.21 -24.36 -2.48
C VAL A 147 -9.79 -25.30 -1.42
#